data_AF-A0AAN9G0C0-F1
#
_entry.id   AF-A0AAN9G0C0-F1
#
_cell.length_a   1.000
_cell.length_b   1.000
_cell.length_c   1.000
_cell.angle_alpha   90.00
_cell.angle_beta   90.00
_cell.angle_gamma   90.00
#
_symmetry.space_group_name_H-M   'P 1'
#
loop_
_entity.id
_entity.type
_entity.pdbx_description
1 polymer ?
#
loop_
_entity_poly.entity_id
_entity_poly.type
_entity_poly.pdbx_seq_one_letter_code
_entity_poly.pdbx_strand_id
1 'polypeptide(L)' 'MSKKILDTADLNCDTILSLRETVIRGSQSGGQGYIKCNCAGTKKCRTNRCKCYKSKIKCNSRCHQSLNCHNK' A
#
# COMPACT_ATOMS: atom_id res chain seq x y z
N MET A 1 -14.02 16.27 0.98
CA MET A 1 -12.77 15.82 1.64
C MET A 1 -11.83 17.01 1.73
N SER A 2 -11.72 17.62 2.90
CA SER A 2 -10.87 18.79 3.13
C SER A 2 -9.40 18.34 3.13
N LYS A 3 -8.61 18.83 2.17
CA LYS A 3 -7.16 18.63 2.20
C LYS A 3 -6.61 19.54 3.31
N LYS A 4 -6.14 18.96 4.41
CA LYS A 4 -5.26 19.67 5.35
C LYS A 4 -3.94 19.91 4.64
N ILE A 5 -3.56 21.17 4.50
CA ILE A 5 -2.20 21.57 4.14
C ILE A 5 -1.39 21.38 5.43
N LEU A 6 -0.31 20.59 5.39
CA LEU A 6 0.57 20.46 6.55
C LEU A 6 1.20 21.81 6.86
N ASP A 7 1.09 22.25 8.12
CA ASP A 7 1.81 23.44 8.59
C ASP A 7 3.23 23.04 9.02
N THR A 8 4.20 23.95 8.96
CA THR A 8 5.59 23.65 9.33
C THR A 8 5.73 23.28 10.81
N ALA A 9 4.77 23.67 11.66
CA ALA A 9 4.71 23.26 13.06
C ALA A 9 4.28 21.78 13.27
N ASP A 10 3.68 21.14 12.26
CA ASP A 10 3.32 19.71 12.30
C ASP A 10 4.52 18.77 12.01
N LEU A 11 5.69 19.34 11.69
CA LEU A 11 6.89 18.59 11.36
C LEU A 11 7.69 18.28 12.64
N ASN A 12 7.72 17.00 13.03
CA ASN A 12 8.63 16.53 14.06
C ASN A 12 10.08 16.63 13.55
N CYS A 13 10.80 17.66 14.01
CA CYS A 13 12.19 17.94 13.63
C CYS A 13 13.24 17.13 14.43
N ASP A 14 12.82 16.23 15.33
CA ASP A 14 13.72 15.49 16.21
C ASP A 14 14.55 14.42 15.48
N THR A 15 14.25 14.13 14.21
CA THR A 15 15.02 13.17 13.40
C THR A 15 15.32 13.70 12.01
N ILE A 16 16.60 13.70 11.63
CA ILE A 16 17.02 13.93 10.24
C ILE A 16 16.67 12.66 9.45
N LEU A 17 15.59 12.72 8.70
CA LEU A 17 15.17 11.65 7.79
C LEU A 17 15.56 12.02 6.37
N SER A 18 16.15 11.07 5.65
CA SER A 18 16.33 11.24 4.21
C SER A 18 14.97 11.35 3.53
N LEU A 19 14.91 12.07 2.41
CA LEU A 19 13.70 12.16 1.59
C LEU A 19 13.11 10.77 1.28
N ARG A 20 13.98 9.77 1.06
CA ARG A 20 13.58 8.39 0.81
C ARG A 20 12.87 7.75 2.00
N GLU A 21 13.36 7.94 3.22
CA GLU A 21 12.74 7.40 4.44
C GLU A 21 11.40 8.06 4.74
N THR A 22 11.32 9.37 4.56
CA THR A 22 10.07 10.12 4.71
C THR A 22 9.00 9.60 3.75
N VAL A 23 9.35 9.37 2.49
CA VAL A 23 8.45 8.79 1.49
C VAL A 23 8.04 7.37 1.89
N ILE A 24 8.98 6.53 2.36
CA ILE A 24 8.66 5.16 2.81
C ILE A 24 7.66 5.21 3.97
N ARG A 25 7.91 6.02 5.01
CA ARG A 25 7.08 6.14 6.22
C ARG A 25 5.68 6.72 5.92
N GLY A 26 5.61 7.73 5.06
CA GLY A 26 4.34 8.36 4.67
C GLY A 26 3.53 7.54 3.65
N SER A 27 4.14 6.56 2.99
CA SER A 27 3.45 5.76 1.98
C SER A 27 2.71 4.57 2.59
N GLN A 28 1.49 4.31 2.09
CA GLN A 28 0.76 3.07 2.40
C GLN A 28 1.44 1.81 1.84
N SER A 29 2.43 1.96 0.95
CA SER A 29 3.05 0.88 0.18
C SER A 29 4.53 0.64 0.49
N GLY A 30 5.10 1.31 1.51
CA GLY A 30 6.49 1.15 1.91
C GLY A 30 7.51 1.63 0.86
N GLY A 31 7.17 2.68 0.10
CA GLY A 31 8.07 3.35 -0.84
C GLY A 31 8.09 2.79 -2.26
N GLN A 32 7.39 1.70 -2.55
CA GLN A 32 7.32 1.13 -3.91
C GLN A 32 6.19 1.71 -4.78
N GLY A 33 5.43 2.68 -4.26
CA GLY A 33 4.38 3.39 -4.97
C GLY A 33 3.05 2.63 -5.11
N TYR A 34 3.07 1.29 -5.14
CA TYR A 34 1.85 0.47 -5.15
C TYR A 34 2.07 -0.91 -4.51
N ILE A 35 1.00 -1.46 -3.94
CA ILE A 35 0.99 -2.85 -3.47
C ILE A 35 0.36 -3.71 -4.56
N LYS A 36 1.09 -4.73 -5.03
CA LYS A 36 0.55 -5.81 -5.85
C LYS A 36 0.82 -7.17 -5.21
N CYS A 37 -0.07 -8.12 -5.48
CA CYS A 37 0.19 -9.53 -5.20
C CYS A 37 0.26 -10.31 -6.52
N ASN A 38 1.00 -11.41 -6.51
CA ASN A 38 1.17 -12.30 -7.67
C ASN A 38 0.45 -13.64 -7.44
N CYS A 39 -0.65 -13.63 -6.68
CA CYS A 39 -1.37 -14.86 -6.35
C CYS A 39 -1.98 -15.51 -7.60
N ALA A 40 -1.81 -16.83 -7.72
CA ALA A 40 -2.32 -17.64 -8.83
C ALA A 40 -3.34 -18.70 -8.35
N GLY A 41 -4.05 -19.32 -9.30
CA GLY A 41 -5.04 -20.37 -9.04
C GLY A 41 -6.47 -19.87 -8.77
N THR A 42 -7.38 -20.81 -8.52
CA THR A 42 -8.84 -20.58 -8.42
C THR A 42 -9.31 -20.09 -7.05
N LYS A 43 -8.59 -20.42 -5.96
CA LYS A 43 -8.85 -19.97 -4.59
C LYS A 43 -7.88 -18.85 -4.15
N LYS A 44 -7.44 -18.01 -5.08
CA LYS A 44 -6.46 -16.93 -4.80
C LYS A 44 -7.03 -15.82 -3.94
N CYS A 45 -6.17 -15.21 -3.13
CA CYS A 45 -6.47 -14.04 -2.32
C CYS A 45 -7.59 -14.22 -1.28
N ARG A 46 -7.67 -15.38 -0.63
CA ARG A 46 -8.60 -15.62 0.50
C ARG A 46 -7.90 -15.62 1.87
N THR A 47 -6.59 -15.70 1.89
CA THR A 47 -5.79 -15.89 3.11
C THR A 47 -4.64 -14.89 3.16
N ASN A 48 -3.96 -14.83 4.31
CA ASN A 48 -2.77 -14.00 4.54
C ASN A 48 -1.55 -14.38 3.66
N ARG A 49 -1.67 -15.41 2.80
CA ARG A 49 -0.71 -15.67 1.72
C ARG A 49 -0.75 -14.58 0.63
N CYS A 50 -1.87 -13.87 0.50
CA CYS A 50 -1.97 -12.71 -0.39
C CYS A 50 -1.45 -11.46 0.30
N LYS A 51 -0.49 -10.78 -0.32
CA LYS A 51 0.10 -9.54 0.20
C LYS A 51 -0.94 -8.44 0.40
N CYS A 52 -1.84 -8.25 -0.57
CA CYS A 52 -2.90 -7.24 -0.47
C CYS A 52 -3.85 -7.57 0.68
N TYR A 53 -4.31 -8.82 0.76
CA TYR A 53 -5.21 -9.28 1.84
C TYR A 53 -4.57 -9.11 3.22
N LYS A 54 -3.30 -9.52 3.39
CA LYS A 54 -2.53 -9.36 4.62
C LYS A 54 -2.38 -7.88 5.01
N SER A 55 -2.15 -7.01 4.02
CA SER A 55 -2.09 -5.55 4.21
C SER A 55 -3.47 -4.89 4.34
N LYS A 56 -4.56 -5.67 4.43
CA LYS A 56 -5.95 -5.19 4.52
C LYS A 56 -6.37 -4.28 3.35
N ILE A 57 -5.80 -4.52 2.16
CA ILE A 57 -6.07 -3.76 0.94
C ILE A 57 -6.70 -4.68 -0.11
N LYS A 58 -7.64 -4.13 -0.89
CA LYS A 58 -8.26 -4.84 -2.01
C LYS A 58 -7.32 -4.94 -3.21
N CYS A 59 -7.30 -6.10 -3.85
CA CYS A 59 -6.62 -6.33 -5.11
C CYS A 59 -7.29 -5.49 -6.21
N ASN A 60 -6.47 -4.83 -7.02
CA ASN A 60 -6.92 -4.13 -8.22
C ASN A 60 -6.43 -4.83 -9.50
N SER A 61 -6.69 -4.22 -10.65
CA SER A 61 -6.30 -4.74 -11.98
C SER A 61 -4.80 -5.00 -12.13
N ARG A 62 -3.93 -4.35 -11.34
CA ARG A 62 -2.47 -4.59 -11.36
C ARG A 62 -2.05 -5.92 -10.73
N CYS A 63 -2.93 -6.59 -9.99
CA CYS A 63 -2.63 -7.88 -9.35
C CYS A 63 -2.91 -9.06 -10.29
N HIS A 64 -4.08 -9.07 -10.93
CA HIS A 64 -4.57 -10.25 -11.65
C HIS A 64 -5.20 -9.93 -13.02
N GLN A 65 -4.98 -8.73 -13.55
CA GLN A 65 -5.63 -8.26 -14.78
C GLN A 65 -7.14 -8.50 -14.73
N SER A 66 -7.67 -9.33 -15.62
CA SER A 66 -9.08 -9.70 -15.78
C SER A 66 -9.47 -11.02 -15.11
N LEU A 67 -8.55 -11.71 -14.40
CA LEU A 67 -8.85 -12.99 -13.76
C LEU A 67 -9.64 -12.81 -12.45
N ASN A 68 -10.54 -13.75 -12.16
CA ASN A 68 -11.34 -13.76 -10.92
C ASN A 68 -10.49 -13.70 -9.65
N CYS A 69 -10.74 -12.72 -8.79
CA CYS A 69 -10.03 -12.51 -7.51
C CYS A 69 -11.03 -12.45 -6.36
N HIS A 70 -10.77 -13.18 -5.28
CA HIS A 70 -11.64 -13.19 -4.09
C HIS A 70 -11.42 -12.00 -3.15
N ASN A 71 -10.37 -11.20 -3.39
CA ASN A 71 -10.07 -9.98 -2.62
C ASN A 71 -10.16 -8.74 -3.50
N LYS A 72 -11.07 -8.70 -4.47
CA LYS A 72 -11.33 -7.46 -5.22
C LYS A 72 -12.06 -6.43 -4.36
#